data_AF-A0A858BQP6-F1
#
_entry.id   AF-A0A858BQP6-F1
#
_cell.length_a   1.000
_cell.length_b   1.000
_cell.length_c   1.000
_cell.angle_alpha   90.00
_cell.angle_beta   90.00
_cell.angle_gamma   90.00
#
_symmetry.space_group_name_H-M   'P 1'
#
loop_
_entity.id
_entity.type
_entity.pdbx_description
1 polymer ?
#
loop_
_entity_poly.entity_id
_entity_poly.type
_entity_poly.pdbx_seq_one_letter_code
_entity_poly.pdbx_strand_id
1 'polypeptide(L)'
;MKKSNLLKSNKLTVAFYHFKLRHPRFVMATLVFIIIPLISGLALGYEMKGDVPTSIPTVIVDHDQSDFSRKFTGFVEDSSYFDVIEYADRDQQVQELFDQEQAYAGIIIPENFYKDMQMGKAPKILTLYDGASLTVVTTSKTAMSEILLTTKGAYMMSIFQGKLSVVPEQVMNLVTPIDVNYKFLYNPAKSFRNYLLIGMLASVIQIGIAMQGAERGFENQSQPRRYLDQLKVIGGWSVMSTISILLCLGVQYLFFDMPYRSTALGGVLMTFLFAMCILAMGYIIGNIIPDRTFAIQVSAILVLPTSMLGGYTYPIEGMPAAYVQLAQHIPFYYYGNWIRSLCLKELQFHHLIEPLGFFAKFILAELLIILAVTLFKNWWRKKYKGGMGVTPVV
;
A
#
# COMPACT_ATOMS: atom_id res chain seq x y z
N MET A 1 -19.58 -19.79 28.78
CA MET A 1 -21.02 -19.54 28.54
C MET A 1 -21.81 -20.79 28.84
N LYS A 2 -22.71 -20.76 29.84
CA LYS A 2 -23.56 -21.89 30.22
C LYS A 2 -24.50 -22.28 29.07
N LYS A 3 -24.71 -23.60 28.88
CA LYS A 3 -25.61 -24.24 27.90
C LYS A 3 -27.04 -23.64 27.83
N SER A 4 -27.49 -22.92 28.86
CA SER A 4 -28.88 -22.43 28.96
C SER A 4 -29.24 -21.24 28.06
N ASN A 5 -28.26 -20.53 27.47
CA ASN A 5 -28.56 -19.35 26.62
C ASN A 5 -28.67 -19.66 25.12
N LEU A 6 -28.50 -20.92 24.69
CA LEU A 6 -28.61 -21.32 23.29
C LEU A 6 -30.06 -21.41 22.78
N LEU A 7 -31.06 -21.45 23.68
CA LEU A 7 -32.47 -21.62 23.34
C LEU A 7 -33.13 -20.36 22.75
N LYS A 8 -32.45 -19.21 22.73
CA LYS A 8 -32.88 -17.99 22.02
C LYS A 8 -32.11 -17.72 20.71
N SER A 9 -31.21 -18.63 20.31
CA SER A 9 -30.34 -18.44 19.15
C SER A 9 -30.94 -19.08 17.90
N ASN A 10 -30.86 -18.38 16.77
CA ASN A 10 -31.39 -18.80 15.47
C ASN A 10 -30.86 -20.22 15.12
N LYS A 11 -31.68 -21.11 14.53
CA LYS A 11 -31.31 -22.51 14.21
C LYS A 11 -29.99 -22.59 13.43
N LEU A 12 -29.74 -21.59 12.59
CA LEU A 12 -28.52 -21.42 11.81
C LEU A 12 -27.27 -21.18 12.68
N THR A 13 -27.40 -20.38 13.74
CA THR A 13 -26.32 -20.07 14.68
C THR A 13 -25.94 -21.29 15.52
N VAL A 14 -26.93 -22.09 15.92
CA VAL A 14 -26.71 -23.35 16.65
C VAL A 14 -26.05 -24.39 15.74
N ALA A 15 -26.50 -24.51 14.49
CA ALA A 15 -25.89 -25.39 13.49
C ALA A 15 -24.44 -25.00 13.18
N PHE A 16 -24.16 -23.71 12.98
CA PHE A 16 -22.80 -23.21 12.77
C PHE A 16 -21.89 -23.45 13.99
N TYR A 17 -22.42 -23.28 15.21
CA TYR A 17 -21.67 -23.57 16.43
C TYR A 17 -21.27 -25.05 16.52
N HIS A 18 -22.20 -25.97 16.25
CA HIS A 18 -21.90 -27.40 16.20
C HIS A 18 -20.94 -27.76 15.06
N PHE A 19 -21.05 -27.12 13.89
CA PHE A 19 -20.11 -27.31 12.78
C PHE A 19 -18.70 -26.82 13.14
N LYS A 20 -18.57 -25.65 13.77
CA LYS A 20 -17.29 -25.10 14.28
C LYS A 20 -16.65 -26.03 15.30
N LEU A 21 -17.43 -26.62 16.21
CA LEU A 21 -16.92 -27.59 17.17
C LEU A 21 -16.47 -28.90 16.51
N ARG A 22 -17.12 -29.31 15.41
CA ARG A 22 -16.78 -30.54 14.69
C ARG A 22 -15.58 -30.38 13.76
N HIS A 23 -15.39 -29.20 13.16
CA HIS A 23 -14.33 -28.90 12.20
C HIS A 23 -13.59 -27.58 12.50
N PRO A 24 -13.01 -27.41 13.70
CA PRO A 24 -12.40 -26.14 14.10
C PRO A 24 -11.26 -25.71 13.17
N ARG A 25 -10.47 -26.68 12.67
CA ARG A 25 -9.35 -26.42 11.77
C ARG A 25 -9.77 -25.90 10.39
N PHE A 26 -10.82 -26.49 9.82
CA PHE A 26 -11.35 -26.08 8.51
C PHE A 26 -11.99 -24.70 8.61
N VAL A 27 -12.80 -24.46 9.64
CA VAL A 27 -13.48 -23.17 9.85
C VAL A 27 -12.47 -22.04 10.05
N MET A 28 -11.42 -22.24 10.86
CA MET A 28 -10.40 -21.21 11.07
C MET A 28 -9.59 -20.95 9.79
N ALA A 29 -9.24 -21.99 9.03
CA ALA A 29 -8.53 -21.83 7.76
C ALA A 29 -9.37 -21.05 6.73
N THR A 30 -10.65 -21.39 6.57
CA THR A 30 -11.56 -20.68 5.68
C THR A 30 -11.77 -19.23 6.11
N LEU A 31 -11.90 -18.96 7.41
CA LEU A 31 -12.02 -17.60 7.91
C LEU A 31 -10.78 -16.76 7.60
N VAL A 32 -9.59 -17.28 7.91
CA VAL A 32 -8.32 -16.54 7.80
C VAL A 32 -7.85 -16.40 6.36
N PHE A 33 -8.00 -17.43 5.52
CA PHE A 33 -7.44 -17.43 4.16
C PHE A 33 -8.44 -17.07 3.06
N ILE A 34 -9.74 -17.07 3.35
CA ILE A 34 -10.77 -16.79 2.34
C ILE A 34 -11.63 -15.61 2.77
N ILE A 35 -12.32 -15.71 3.91
CA ILE A 35 -13.34 -14.72 4.30
C ILE A 35 -12.71 -13.38 4.69
N ILE A 36 -11.74 -13.36 5.60
CA ILE A 36 -11.07 -12.12 6.04
C ILE A 36 -10.41 -11.40 4.84
N PRO A 37 -9.61 -12.07 3.99
CA PRO A 37 -8.99 -11.47 2.81
C PRO A 37 -10.02 -10.89 1.83
N LEU A 38 -11.13 -11.61 1.56
CA LEU A 38 -12.22 -11.10 0.72
C LEU A 38 -12.83 -9.82 1.28
N ILE A 39 -13.22 -9.86 2.55
CA ILE A 39 -13.87 -8.72 3.20
C ILE A 39 -12.91 -7.55 3.28
N SER A 40 -11.66 -7.75 3.69
CA SER A 40 -10.66 -6.67 3.74
C SER A 40 -10.34 -6.13 2.35
N GLY A 41 -10.27 -6.99 1.34
CA GLY A 41 -10.06 -6.61 -0.05
C GLY A 41 -11.17 -5.73 -0.60
N LEU A 42 -12.43 -6.12 -0.37
CA LEU A 42 -13.59 -5.35 -0.78
C LEU A 42 -13.72 -4.04 0.02
N ALA A 43 -13.55 -4.09 1.34
CA ALA A 43 -13.67 -2.93 2.21
C ALA A 43 -12.60 -1.88 1.87
N LEU A 44 -11.32 -2.26 1.82
CA LEU A 44 -10.24 -1.33 1.50
C LEU A 44 -10.27 -0.87 0.03
N GLY A 45 -10.68 -1.73 -0.90
CA GLY A 45 -10.88 -1.33 -2.29
C GLY A 45 -11.98 -0.27 -2.44
N TYR A 46 -13.08 -0.42 -1.70
CA TYR A 46 -14.19 0.54 -1.70
C TYR A 46 -13.80 1.86 -1.04
N GLU A 47 -13.12 1.82 0.09
CA GLU A 47 -12.60 3.00 0.79
C GLU A 47 -11.67 3.82 -0.13
N MET A 48 -10.80 3.13 -0.86
CA MET A 48 -9.85 3.76 -1.78
C MET A 48 -10.42 3.91 -3.21
N LYS A 49 -11.74 4.01 -3.38
CA LYS A 49 -12.35 4.18 -4.71
C LYS A 49 -12.14 5.58 -5.27
N GLY A 50 -12.18 6.62 -4.42
CA GLY A 50 -11.95 8.04 -4.77
C GLY A 50 -10.50 8.48 -4.51
N ASP A 51 -9.53 7.67 -4.94
CA ASP A 51 -8.12 7.77 -4.55
C ASP A 51 -7.30 8.88 -5.25
N VAL A 52 -7.97 9.70 -6.06
CA VAL A 52 -7.43 10.92 -6.66
C VAL A 52 -8.38 12.07 -6.26
N PRO A 53 -7.90 13.10 -5.53
CA PRO A 53 -8.73 14.26 -5.22
C PRO A 53 -9.05 15.03 -6.51
N THR A 54 -10.32 14.99 -6.94
CA THR A 54 -10.82 15.68 -8.15
C THR A 54 -11.71 16.89 -7.81
N SER A 55 -11.75 17.32 -6.56
CA SER A 55 -12.55 18.46 -6.11
C SER A 55 -11.91 18.99 -4.84
N ILE A 56 -10.76 19.64 -4.96
CA ILE A 56 -10.00 20.15 -3.82
C ILE A 56 -10.59 21.52 -3.46
N PRO A 57 -11.21 21.68 -2.27
CA PRO A 57 -11.75 22.97 -1.85
C PRO A 57 -10.67 24.05 -1.89
N THR A 58 -10.93 25.09 -2.68
CA THR A 58 -9.96 26.12 -3.05
C THR A 58 -10.52 27.49 -2.78
N VAL A 59 -9.71 28.35 -2.18
CA VAL A 59 -10.01 29.77 -1.97
C VAL A 59 -9.12 30.63 -2.87
N ILE A 60 -9.71 31.65 -3.47
CA ILE A 60 -9.00 32.59 -4.34
C ILE A 60 -9.08 33.99 -3.73
N VAL A 61 -7.95 34.68 -3.66
CA VAL A 61 -7.85 36.10 -3.34
C VAL A 61 -7.34 36.81 -4.59
N ASP A 62 -8.18 37.60 -5.24
CA ASP A 62 -7.83 38.37 -6.43
C ASP A 62 -7.80 39.88 -6.12
N HIS A 63 -6.60 40.39 -5.82
CA HIS A 63 -6.38 41.82 -5.60
C HIS A 63 -6.24 42.64 -6.89
N ASP A 64 -6.08 42.01 -8.05
CA ASP A 64 -5.92 42.70 -9.34
C ASP A 64 -7.27 43.01 -9.98
N GLN A 65 -8.24 42.08 -9.85
CA GLN A 65 -9.61 42.18 -10.37
C GLN A 65 -9.71 42.55 -11.85
N SER A 66 -8.66 42.30 -12.63
CA SER A 66 -8.57 42.62 -14.06
C SER A 66 -9.22 41.53 -14.92
N ASP A 67 -9.44 41.83 -16.20
CA ASP A 67 -9.92 40.81 -17.15
C ASP A 67 -8.95 39.63 -17.29
N PHE A 68 -7.65 39.87 -17.07
CA PHE A 68 -6.64 38.82 -17.15
C PHE A 68 -6.61 37.95 -15.89
N SER A 69 -6.74 38.54 -14.69
CA SER A 69 -6.85 37.77 -13.46
C SER A 69 -8.11 36.90 -13.47
N ARG A 70 -9.26 37.43 -13.92
CA ARG A 70 -10.52 36.65 -14.07
C ARG A 70 -10.41 35.52 -15.08
N LYS A 71 -9.66 35.69 -16.17
CA LYS A 71 -9.39 34.60 -17.12
C LYS A 71 -8.53 33.51 -16.49
N PHE A 72 -7.53 33.89 -15.71
CA PHE A 72 -6.69 32.94 -14.99
C PHE A 72 -7.50 32.17 -13.94
N THR A 73 -8.34 32.84 -13.14
CA THR A 73 -9.21 32.16 -12.16
C THR A 73 -10.26 31.28 -12.85
N GLY A 74 -10.76 31.68 -14.03
CA GLY A 74 -11.61 30.83 -14.86
C GLY A 74 -10.95 29.50 -15.24
N PHE A 75 -9.66 29.47 -15.57
CA PHE A 75 -8.95 28.20 -15.80
C PHE A 75 -8.82 27.33 -14.54
N VAL A 76 -8.83 27.94 -13.35
CA VAL A 76 -8.86 27.21 -12.08
C VAL A 76 -10.24 26.62 -11.84
N GLU A 77 -11.31 27.40 -12.07
CA GLU A 77 -12.70 26.96 -11.95
C GLU A 77 -13.06 25.85 -12.96
N ASP A 78 -12.55 25.94 -14.19
CA ASP A 78 -12.75 24.93 -15.24
C ASP A 78 -11.97 23.63 -14.97
N SER A 79 -11.04 23.65 -14.01
CA SER A 79 -10.20 22.51 -13.68
C SER A 79 -10.97 21.48 -12.86
N SER A 80 -11.01 20.22 -13.31
CA SER A 80 -11.57 19.11 -12.53
C SER A 80 -10.74 18.71 -11.30
N TYR A 81 -9.82 19.55 -10.82
CA TYR A 81 -9.01 19.32 -9.63
C TYR A 81 -9.35 20.29 -8.51
N PHE A 82 -9.83 21.49 -8.85
CA PHE A 82 -10.11 22.55 -7.88
C PHE A 82 -11.60 22.81 -7.82
N ASP A 83 -12.12 22.89 -6.61
CA ASP A 83 -13.49 23.34 -6.33
C ASP A 83 -13.39 24.70 -5.66
N VAL A 84 -13.68 25.78 -6.40
CA VAL A 84 -13.54 27.14 -5.88
C VAL A 84 -14.75 27.45 -5.00
N ILE A 85 -14.55 27.36 -3.69
CA ILE A 85 -15.62 27.51 -2.70
C ILE A 85 -15.84 28.97 -2.30
N GLU A 86 -14.80 29.80 -2.38
CA GLU A 86 -14.85 31.19 -1.93
C GLU A 86 -13.85 32.08 -2.68
N TYR A 87 -14.29 33.30 -2.99
CA TYR A 87 -13.42 34.42 -3.34
C TYR A 87 -13.28 35.31 -2.11
N ALA A 88 -12.11 35.30 -1.50
CA ALA A 88 -11.81 36.04 -0.28
C ALA A 88 -11.20 37.41 -0.57
N ASP A 89 -11.45 38.38 0.30
CA ASP A 89 -10.95 39.75 0.17
C ASP A 89 -9.58 39.95 0.84
N ARG A 90 -9.20 39.07 1.78
CA ARG A 90 -7.98 39.19 2.57
C ARG A 90 -7.16 37.91 2.54
N ASP A 91 -5.85 38.02 2.36
CA ASP A 91 -4.91 36.89 2.38
C ASP A 91 -5.05 36.03 3.64
N GLN A 92 -5.33 36.67 4.79
CA GLN A 92 -5.48 35.98 6.07
C GLN A 92 -6.66 35.00 6.09
N GLN A 93 -7.72 35.25 5.31
CA GLN A 93 -8.87 34.35 5.22
C GLN A 93 -8.49 33.00 4.60
N VAL A 94 -7.47 32.96 3.73
CA VAL A 94 -6.96 31.68 3.20
C VAL A 94 -6.47 30.79 4.33
N GLN A 95 -5.73 31.36 5.27
CA GLN A 95 -5.23 30.64 6.42
C GLN A 95 -6.35 30.27 7.40
N GLU A 96 -7.31 31.18 7.64
CA GLU A 96 -8.48 30.90 8.48
C GLU A 96 -9.32 29.71 7.95
N LEU A 97 -9.49 29.61 6.63
CA LEU A 97 -10.21 28.50 5.99
C LEU A 97 -9.42 27.18 6.02
N PHE A 98 -8.09 27.25 5.97
CA PHE A 98 -7.23 26.07 6.15
C PHE A 98 -7.31 25.57 7.60
N ASP A 99 -7.24 26.49 8.57
CA ASP A 99 -7.35 26.18 10.00
C ASP A 99 -8.72 25.59 10.37
N GLN A 100 -9.77 25.90 9.59
CA GLN A 100 -11.12 25.37 9.74
C GLN A 100 -11.38 24.08 8.91
N GLU A 101 -10.37 23.54 8.22
CA GLU A 101 -10.49 22.37 7.32
C GLU A 101 -11.52 22.55 6.18
N GLN A 102 -11.82 23.80 5.82
CA GLN A 102 -12.79 24.16 4.77
C GLN A 102 -12.12 24.30 3.41
N ALA A 103 -10.86 24.77 3.36
CA ALA A 103 -10.07 24.87 2.15
C ALA A 103 -8.74 24.12 2.30
N TYR A 104 -8.24 23.57 1.20
CA TYR A 104 -6.98 22.80 1.15
C TYR A 104 -6.01 23.33 0.09
N ALA A 105 -6.48 24.23 -0.78
CA ALA A 105 -5.66 25.01 -1.71
C ALA A 105 -6.05 26.48 -1.66
N GLY A 106 -5.08 27.37 -1.87
CA GLY A 106 -5.26 28.81 -1.83
C GLY A 106 -4.47 29.47 -2.94
N ILE A 107 -5.02 30.51 -3.55
CA ILE A 107 -4.39 31.25 -4.64
C ILE A 107 -4.51 32.74 -4.33
N ILE A 108 -3.38 33.44 -4.28
CA ILE A 108 -3.34 34.88 -4.02
C ILE A 108 -2.70 35.57 -5.24
N ILE A 109 -3.48 36.41 -5.90
CA ILE A 109 -3.07 37.24 -7.03
C ILE A 109 -2.81 38.66 -6.48
N PRO A 110 -1.60 39.22 -6.66
CA PRO A 110 -1.25 40.51 -6.08
C PRO A 110 -1.94 41.68 -6.79
N GLU A 111 -2.01 42.83 -6.12
CA GLU A 111 -2.43 44.09 -6.75
C GLU A 111 -1.55 44.42 -7.98
N ASN A 112 -2.15 45.08 -8.97
CA ASN A 112 -1.47 45.49 -10.21
C ASN A 112 -0.86 44.33 -11.02
N PHE A 113 -1.25 43.07 -10.78
CA PHE A 113 -0.72 41.89 -11.48
C PHE A 113 -0.71 42.06 -13.00
N TYR A 114 -1.85 42.38 -13.62
CA TYR A 114 -1.90 42.50 -15.08
C TYR A 114 -1.12 43.72 -15.59
N LYS A 115 -1.18 44.84 -14.87
CA LYS A 115 -0.44 46.06 -15.21
C LYS A 115 1.07 45.83 -15.17
N ASP A 116 1.55 45.15 -14.14
CA ASP A 116 2.96 44.82 -13.98
C ASP A 116 3.44 43.84 -15.08
N MET A 117 2.62 42.85 -15.44
CA MET A 117 2.91 42.00 -16.61
C MET A 117 3.04 42.82 -17.90
N GLN A 118 2.11 43.75 -18.14
CA GLN A 118 2.15 44.62 -19.33
C GLN A 118 3.38 45.54 -19.36
N MET A 119 3.91 45.93 -18.20
CA MET A 119 5.14 46.71 -18.06
C MET A 119 6.41 45.84 -18.20
N GLY A 120 6.29 44.54 -18.49
CA GLY A 120 7.41 43.61 -18.57
C GLY A 120 8.01 43.26 -17.21
N LYS A 121 7.32 43.58 -16.11
CA LYS A 121 7.67 43.08 -14.78
C LYS A 121 7.18 41.63 -14.65
N ALA A 122 7.78 40.88 -13.73
CA ALA A 122 7.43 39.49 -13.45
C ALA A 122 6.69 39.39 -12.10
N PRO A 123 5.41 39.77 -12.02
CA PRO A 123 4.64 39.67 -10.78
C PRO A 123 4.44 38.20 -10.39
N LYS A 124 4.29 37.94 -9.10
CA LYS A 124 4.28 36.59 -8.53
C LYS A 124 2.88 36.26 -8.02
N ILE A 125 2.32 35.12 -8.45
CA ILE A 125 1.15 34.52 -7.84
C ILE A 125 1.64 33.63 -6.68
N LEU A 126 1.02 33.76 -5.51
CA LEU A 126 1.29 32.88 -4.37
C LEU A 126 0.25 31.76 -4.35
N THR A 127 0.71 30.51 -4.39
CA THR A 127 -0.16 29.34 -4.25
C THR A 127 0.15 28.64 -2.93
N LEU A 128 -0.89 28.37 -2.17
CA LEU A 128 -0.87 27.78 -0.84
C LEU A 128 -1.55 26.41 -0.91
N TYR A 129 -1.01 25.42 -0.22
CA TYR A 129 -1.58 24.07 -0.18
C TYR A 129 -1.49 23.55 1.25
N ASP A 130 -2.51 22.84 1.72
CA ASP A 130 -2.47 22.17 3.01
C ASP A 130 -1.46 21.02 3.00
N GLY A 131 -0.36 21.24 3.73
CA GLY A 131 0.73 20.29 3.87
C GLY A 131 0.40 19.05 4.70
N ALA A 132 -0.71 19.04 5.44
CA ALA A 132 -1.15 17.88 6.21
C ALA A 132 -1.57 16.71 5.30
N SER A 133 -2.01 16.99 4.06
CA SER A 133 -2.37 16.00 3.06
C SER A 133 -1.41 16.01 1.87
N LEU A 134 -0.45 15.07 1.87
CA LEU A 134 0.54 14.97 0.79
C LEU A 134 -0.11 14.72 -0.59
N THR A 135 -1.23 14.00 -0.62
CA THR A 135 -1.99 13.75 -1.86
C THR A 135 -2.60 15.03 -2.42
N VAL A 136 -3.12 15.92 -1.55
CA VAL A 136 -3.58 17.26 -1.96
C VAL A 136 -2.42 18.07 -2.51
N VAL A 137 -1.32 18.21 -1.76
CA VAL A 137 -0.16 19.00 -2.19
C VAL A 137 0.34 18.56 -3.57
N THR A 138 0.54 17.25 -3.76
CA THR A 138 1.08 16.72 -5.02
C THR A 138 0.11 16.91 -6.19
N THR A 139 -1.19 16.68 -5.97
CA THR A 139 -2.23 16.83 -7.01
C THR A 139 -2.43 18.30 -7.36
N SER A 140 -2.69 19.16 -6.37
CA SER A 140 -2.90 20.60 -6.55
C SER A 140 -1.70 21.29 -7.18
N LYS A 141 -0.47 21.01 -6.70
CA LYS A 141 0.73 21.63 -7.28
C LYS A 141 0.94 21.24 -8.74
N THR A 142 0.63 19.98 -9.10
CA THR A 142 0.73 19.53 -10.49
C THR A 142 -0.30 20.22 -11.37
N ALA A 143 -1.58 20.22 -10.97
CA ALA A 143 -2.66 20.87 -11.72
C ALA A 143 -2.43 22.38 -11.85
N MET A 144 -2.04 23.05 -10.78
CA MET A 144 -1.73 24.48 -10.79
C MET A 144 -0.56 24.81 -11.71
N SER A 145 0.48 23.98 -11.74
CA SER A 145 1.62 24.20 -12.64
C SER A 145 1.19 24.13 -14.11
N GLU A 146 0.29 23.22 -14.47
CA GLU A 146 -0.29 23.10 -15.81
C GLU A 146 -1.13 24.34 -16.18
N ILE A 147 -1.98 24.81 -15.27
CA ILE A 147 -2.78 26.03 -15.45
C ILE A 147 -1.88 27.26 -15.62
N LEU A 148 -0.85 27.41 -14.78
CA LEU A 148 0.09 28.53 -14.86
C LEU A 148 0.90 28.53 -16.17
N LEU A 149 1.37 27.36 -16.62
CA LEU A 149 2.05 27.23 -17.91
C LEU A 149 1.13 27.57 -19.09
N THR A 150 -0.10 27.09 -19.06
CA THR A 150 -1.13 27.40 -20.07
C THR A 150 -1.44 28.90 -20.12
N THR A 151 -1.61 29.51 -18.95
CA THR A 151 -1.90 30.96 -18.81
C THR A 151 -0.74 31.80 -19.33
N LYS A 152 0.49 31.44 -18.99
CA LYS A 152 1.71 32.10 -19.51
C LYS A 152 1.80 31.98 -21.03
N GLY A 153 1.52 30.80 -21.57
CA GLY A 153 1.48 30.56 -23.01
C GLY A 153 0.43 31.42 -23.71
N ALA A 154 -0.80 31.43 -23.19
CA ALA A 154 -1.90 32.24 -23.72
C ALA A 154 -1.58 33.74 -23.71
N TYR A 155 -1.01 34.25 -22.61
CA TYR A 155 -0.57 35.64 -22.54
C TYR A 155 0.48 35.97 -23.60
N MET A 156 1.52 35.15 -23.69
CA MET A 156 2.61 35.40 -24.63
C MET A 156 2.13 35.32 -26.09
N MET A 157 1.23 34.38 -26.40
CA MET A 157 0.56 34.29 -27.71
C MET A 157 -0.17 35.60 -28.05
N SER A 158 -0.91 36.16 -27.10
CA SER A 158 -1.64 37.43 -27.29
C SER A 158 -0.70 38.61 -27.58
N ILE A 159 0.50 38.62 -26.97
CA ILE A 159 1.52 39.65 -27.24
C ILE A 159 2.10 39.51 -28.64
N PHE A 160 2.48 38.29 -29.05
CA PHE A 160 3.09 38.07 -30.37
C PHE A 160 2.12 38.28 -31.53
N GLN A 161 0.87 37.83 -31.38
CA GLN A 161 -0.16 38.03 -32.41
C GLN A 161 -0.65 39.49 -32.46
N GLY A 162 -0.88 40.10 -31.29
CA GLY A 162 -1.44 41.45 -31.20
C GLY A 162 -0.42 42.54 -31.46
N LYS A 163 0.66 42.60 -30.66
CA LYS A 163 1.62 43.72 -30.68
C LYS A 163 2.72 43.56 -31.73
N LEU A 164 3.13 42.34 -32.04
CA LEU A 164 4.27 42.06 -32.92
C LEU A 164 3.83 41.55 -34.31
N SER A 165 2.53 41.35 -34.54
CA SER A 165 1.94 40.90 -35.81
C SER A 165 2.64 39.69 -36.43
N VAL A 166 3.13 38.77 -35.59
CA VAL A 166 3.83 37.56 -36.03
C VAL A 166 2.83 36.51 -36.50
N VAL A 167 3.12 35.84 -37.62
CA VAL A 167 2.27 34.80 -38.21
C VAL A 167 2.06 33.65 -37.20
N PRO A 168 0.81 33.21 -36.92
CA PRO A 168 0.48 32.27 -35.84
C PRO A 168 1.32 30.99 -35.81
N GLU A 169 1.75 30.49 -36.97
CA GLU A 169 2.54 29.27 -37.14
C GLU A 169 3.95 29.36 -36.52
N GLN A 170 4.54 30.56 -36.45
CA GLN A 170 5.90 30.78 -35.90
C GLN A 170 5.89 31.19 -34.42
N VAL A 171 4.71 31.54 -33.88
CA VAL A 171 4.57 32.08 -32.52
C VAL A 171 4.78 31.02 -31.45
N MET A 172 4.36 29.77 -31.71
CA MET A 172 4.45 28.70 -30.71
C MET A 172 5.90 28.45 -30.25
N ASN A 173 6.85 28.47 -31.19
CA ASN A 173 8.28 28.27 -30.90
C ASN A 173 8.90 29.45 -30.13
N LEU A 174 8.30 30.65 -30.21
CA LEU A 174 8.74 31.84 -29.48
C LEU A 174 8.10 31.94 -28.08
N VAL A 175 6.87 31.46 -27.94
CA VAL A 175 6.07 31.47 -26.71
C VAL A 175 6.50 30.38 -25.74
N THR A 176 6.71 29.17 -26.26
CA THR A 176 7.18 28.00 -25.53
C THR A 176 8.47 27.48 -26.17
N PRO A 177 9.60 28.21 -26.00
CA PRO A 177 10.88 27.79 -26.57
C PRO A 177 11.39 26.48 -25.95
N ILE A 178 10.88 26.13 -24.76
CA ILE A 178 11.05 24.84 -24.12
C ILE A 178 9.65 24.24 -23.94
N ASP A 179 9.35 23.21 -24.73
CA ASP A 179 8.15 22.40 -24.55
C ASP A 179 8.38 21.43 -23.38
N VAL A 180 7.79 21.74 -22.23
CA VAL A 180 7.91 20.92 -21.02
C VAL A 180 6.76 19.92 -21.01
N ASN A 181 7.07 18.72 -21.47
CA ASN A 181 6.15 17.59 -21.40
C ASN A 181 6.65 16.58 -20.37
N TYR A 182 5.78 16.18 -19.44
CA TYR A 182 6.10 15.17 -18.43
C TYR A 182 5.06 14.07 -18.46
N LYS A 183 5.52 12.83 -18.35
CA LYS A 183 4.67 11.64 -18.40
C LYS A 183 4.90 10.80 -17.17
N PHE A 184 3.84 10.55 -16.40
CA PHE A 184 3.86 9.57 -15.33
C PHE A 184 3.96 8.16 -15.92
N LEU A 185 5.07 7.48 -15.65
CA LEU A 185 5.23 6.09 -16.04
C LEU A 185 4.52 5.18 -15.02
N TYR A 186 3.90 4.11 -15.52
CA TYR A 186 3.32 2.99 -14.75
C TYR A 186 2.04 3.30 -13.93
N ASN A 187 1.91 4.48 -13.32
CA ASN A 187 0.69 4.91 -12.62
C ASN A 187 0.18 6.28 -13.14
N PRO A 188 -0.32 6.34 -14.39
CA PRO A 188 -0.70 7.61 -15.03
C PRO A 188 -1.86 8.32 -14.31
N ALA A 189 -2.77 7.56 -13.69
CA ALA A 189 -3.89 8.09 -12.93
C ALA A 189 -3.48 8.68 -11.57
N LYS A 190 -2.19 8.60 -11.17
CA LYS A 190 -1.72 8.99 -9.83
C LYS A 190 -2.49 8.33 -8.69
N SER A 191 -3.05 7.15 -8.98
CA SER A 191 -3.94 6.41 -8.09
C SER A 191 -3.18 5.99 -6.84
N PHE A 192 -3.58 6.53 -5.69
CA PHE A 192 -3.02 6.15 -4.39
C PHE A 192 -3.36 4.69 -4.06
N ARG A 193 -4.52 4.20 -4.52
CA ARG A 193 -4.92 2.78 -4.45
C ARG A 193 -3.89 1.90 -5.12
N ASN A 194 -3.54 2.21 -6.37
CA ASN A 194 -2.56 1.45 -7.15
C ASN A 194 -1.18 1.42 -6.50
N TYR A 195 -0.84 2.47 -5.76
CA TYR A 195 0.44 2.60 -5.06
C TYR A 195 0.49 1.80 -3.74
N LEU A 196 -0.57 1.80 -2.93
CA LEU A 196 -0.51 1.31 -1.54
C LEU A 196 -1.32 0.03 -1.28
N LEU A 197 -2.45 -0.16 -1.97
CA LEU A 197 -3.46 -1.12 -1.51
C LEU A 197 -2.96 -2.57 -1.53
N ILE A 198 -2.18 -2.96 -2.53
CA ILE A 198 -1.71 -4.35 -2.68
C ILE A 198 -0.83 -4.81 -1.52
N GLY A 199 0.21 -4.04 -1.19
CA GLY A 199 1.11 -4.43 -0.13
C GLY A 199 0.43 -4.26 1.23
N MET A 200 -0.50 -3.30 1.36
CA MET A 200 -1.32 -3.21 2.57
C MET A 200 -2.16 -4.49 2.77
N LEU A 201 -2.83 -5.00 1.74
CA LEU A 201 -3.58 -6.26 1.80
C LEU A 201 -2.66 -7.45 2.12
N ALA A 202 -1.51 -7.55 1.43
CA ALA A 202 -0.52 -8.57 1.75
C ALA A 202 -0.02 -8.48 3.20
N SER A 203 0.12 -7.27 3.74
CA SER A 203 0.56 -7.02 5.12
C SER A 203 -0.46 -7.47 6.16
N VAL A 204 -1.76 -7.38 5.86
CA VAL A 204 -2.83 -7.90 6.72
C VAL A 204 -2.85 -9.42 6.66
N ILE A 205 -2.76 -9.99 5.45
CA ILE A 205 -2.84 -11.45 5.25
C ILE A 205 -1.63 -12.16 5.86
N GLN A 206 -0.42 -11.59 5.77
CA GLN A 206 0.79 -12.21 6.35
C GLN A 206 0.69 -12.43 7.87
N ILE A 207 -0.08 -11.62 8.60
CA ILE A 207 -0.32 -11.83 10.03
C ILE A 207 -1.04 -13.18 10.22
N GLY A 208 -2.09 -13.43 9.42
CA GLY A 208 -2.80 -14.70 9.41
C GLY A 208 -1.91 -15.89 9.01
N ILE A 209 -1.02 -15.69 8.02
CA ILE A 209 -0.03 -16.69 7.60
C ILE A 209 0.90 -17.04 8.78
N ALA A 210 1.46 -16.03 9.46
CA ALA A 210 2.38 -16.21 10.58
C ALA A 210 1.72 -16.95 11.76
N MET A 211 0.51 -16.52 12.12
CA MET A 211 -0.31 -17.17 13.16
C MET A 211 -0.60 -18.62 12.82
N GLN A 212 -0.92 -18.91 11.56
CA GLN A 212 -1.15 -20.28 11.11
C GLN A 212 0.15 -21.10 11.14
N GLY A 213 1.28 -20.52 10.77
CA GLY A 213 2.60 -21.13 10.92
C GLY A 213 2.86 -21.52 12.38
N ALA A 214 2.68 -20.59 13.31
CA ALA A 214 2.88 -20.81 14.74
C ALA A 214 1.98 -21.90 15.32
N GLU A 215 0.72 -21.94 14.91
CA GLU A 215 -0.19 -23.04 15.26
C GLU A 215 0.35 -24.40 14.82
N ARG A 216 0.86 -24.52 13.59
CA ARG A 216 1.41 -25.78 13.07
C ARG A 216 2.75 -26.15 13.67
N GLY A 217 3.58 -25.15 13.99
CA GLY A 217 4.80 -25.35 14.76
C GLY A 217 4.52 -25.88 16.15
N PHE A 218 3.49 -25.36 16.81
CA PHE A 218 3.06 -25.82 18.12
C PHE A 218 2.52 -27.25 18.10
N GLU A 219 1.67 -27.60 17.12
CA GLU A 219 1.19 -28.98 16.95
C GLU A 219 2.34 -30.01 16.84
N ASN A 220 3.48 -29.61 16.26
CA ASN A 220 4.66 -30.46 16.12
C ASN A 220 5.36 -30.75 17.46
N GLN A 221 5.14 -29.95 18.51
CA GLN A 221 5.70 -30.21 19.83
C GLN A 221 5.07 -31.45 20.47
N SER A 222 3.75 -31.55 20.40
CA SER A 222 2.95 -32.64 20.96
C SER A 222 2.95 -33.89 20.07
N GLN A 223 2.95 -33.71 18.75
CA GLN A 223 2.97 -34.79 17.76
C GLN A 223 4.17 -34.59 16.82
N PRO A 224 5.36 -35.08 17.21
CA PRO A 224 6.60 -34.82 16.48
C PRO A 224 6.57 -35.47 15.10
N ARG A 225 6.71 -34.64 14.06
CA ARG A 225 6.75 -35.07 12.68
C ARG A 225 8.19 -35.24 12.21
N ARG A 226 8.41 -36.18 11.28
CA ARG A 226 9.70 -36.26 10.57
C ARG A 226 9.94 -34.98 9.79
N TYR A 227 11.19 -34.61 9.60
CA TYR A 227 11.56 -33.36 8.93
C TYR A 227 10.86 -33.18 7.57
N LEU A 228 10.83 -34.22 6.74
CA LEU A 228 10.13 -34.17 5.44
C LEU A 228 8.62 -33.93 5.57
N ASP A 229 7.97 -34.42 6.62
CA ASP A 229 6.55 -34.19 6.84
C ASP A 229 6.28 -32.77 7.36
N GLN A 230 7.23 -32.17 8.08
CA GLN A 230 7.18 -30.74 8.41
C GLN A 230 7.26 -29.88 7.14
N LEU A 231 8.14 -30.23 6.19
CA LEU A 231 8.22 -29.53 4.89
C LEU A 231 6.91 -29.60 4.09
N LYS A 232 6.25 -30.78 4.05
CA LYS A 232 4.94 -30.93 3.39
C LYS A 232 3.88 -30.04 4.01
N VAL A 233 3.90 -29.90 5.34
CA VAL A 233 2.96 -29.03 6.06
C VAL A 233 3.22 -27.58 5.72
N ILE A 234 4.49 -27.15 5.74
CA ILE A 234 4.88 -25.78 5.37
C ILE A 234 4.48 -25.50 3.92
N GLY A 235 4.86 -26.36 2.98
CA GLY A 235 4.49 -26.20 1.57
C GLY A 235 2.97 -26.15 1.34
N GLY A 236 2.21 -27.07 1.93
CA GLY A 236 0.75 -27.14 1.76
C GLY A 236 0.02 -25.91 2.29
N TRP A 237 0.39 -25.40 3.46
CA TRP A 237 -0.19 -24.16 4.00
C TRP A 237 0.32 -22.91 3.26
N SER A 238 1.51 -22.97 2.67
CA SER A 238 2.03 -21.89 1.81
C SER A 238 1.20 -21.78 0.53
N VAL A 239 0.74 -22.90 -0.05
CA VAL A 239 -0.19 -22.89 -1.20
C VAL A 239 -1.51 -22.22 -0.82
N MET A 240 -2.11 -22.57 0.32
CA MET A 240 -3.35 -21.92 0.78
C MET A 240 -3.17 -20.41 1.03
N SER A 241 -2.03 -20.04 1.59
CA SER A 241 -1.65 -18.64 1.82
C SER A 241 -1.44 -17.88 0.50
N THR A 242 -0.88 -18.55 -0.50
CA THR A 242 -0.70 -18.00 -1.85
C THR A 242 -2.05 -17.73 -2.50
N ILE A 243 -2.96 -18.71 -2.44
CA ILE A 243 -4.33 -18.56 -2.95
C ILE A 243 -5.02 -17.38 -2.27
N SER A 244 -4.84 -17.22 -0.96
CA SER A 244 -5.41 -16.11 -0.19
C SER A 244 -4.98 -14.73 -0.70
N ILE A 245 -3.67 -14.52 -0.89
CA ILE A 245 -3.13 -13.26 -1.40
C ILE A 245 -3.57 -13.04 -2.86
N LEU A 246 -3.46 -14.07 -3.71
CA LEU A 246 -3.88 -13.98 -5.12
C LEU A 246 -5.38 -13.70 -5.26
N LEU A 247 -6.19 -14.20 -4.35
CA LEU A 247 -7.62 -13.94 -4.32
C LEU A 247 -7.89 -12.47 -3.99
N CYS A 248 -7.17 -11.87 -3.03
CA CYS A 248 -7.23 -10.42 -2.80
C CYS A 248 -6.80 -9.62 -4.03
N LEU A 249 -5.72 -10.02 -4.70
CA LEU A 249 -5.29 -9.39 -5.95
C LEU A 249 -6.35 -9.52 -7.04
N GLY A 250 -6.99 -10.69 -7.14
CA GLY A 250 -8.10 -10.93 -8.06
C GLY A 250 -9.29 -10.03 -7.78
N VAL A 251 -9.62 -9.79 -6.51
CA VAL A 251 -10.67 -8.82 -6.14
C VAL A 251 -10.29 -7.41 -6.60
N GLN A 252 -9.05 -6.97 -6.38
CA GLN A 252 -8.60 -5.64 -6.83
C GLN A 252 -8.63 -5.50 -8.35
N TYR A 253 -8.20 -6.55 -9.05
CA TYR A 253 -8.21 -6.58 -10.51
C TYR A 253 -9.63 -6.58 -11.08
N LEU A 254 -10.55 -7.37 -10.52
CA LEU A 254 -11.91 -7.56 -11.07
C LEU A 254 -12.91 -6.48 -10.68
N PHE A 255 -12.81 -5.91 -9.48
CA PHE A 255 -13.81 -4.97 -8.95
C PHE A 255 -13.33 -3.51 -8.89
N PHE A 256 -12.02 -3.27 -8.99
CA PHE A 256 -11.43 -1.95 -8.77
C PHE A 256 -10.45 -1.53 -9.88
N ASP A 257 -10.52 -2.15 -11.06
CA ASP A 257 -9.73 -1.84 -12.26
C ASP A 257 -8.22 -1.75 -12.01
N MET A 258 -7.73 -2.50 -11.02
CA MET A 258 -6.32 -2.46 -10.68
C MET A 258 -5.51 -3.18 -11.76
N PRO A 259 -4.51 -2.54 -12.38
CA PRO A 259 -3.76 -3.17 -13.45
C PRO A 259 -2.86 -4.30 -12.95
N TYR A 260 -2.73 -5.35 -13.75
CA TYR A 260 -1.68 -6.35 -13.62
C TYR A 260 -0.99 -6.52 -14.98
N ARG A 261 0.25 -6.01 -15.12
CA ARG A 261 0.93 -5.90 -16.42
C ARG A 261 2.07 -6.90 -16.64
N SER A 262 2.48 -7.62 -15.61
CA SER A 262 3.62 -8.54 -15.66
C SER A 262 3.21 -10.00 -15.92
N THR A 263 4.21 -10.89 -15.98
CA THR A 263 3.95 -12.34 -16.10
C THR A 263 3.20 -12.89 -14.87
N ALA A 264 2.13 -13.67 -15.11
CA ALA A 264 1.37 -14.31 -14.03
C ALA A 264 2.23 -15.30 -13.23
N LEU A 265 3.10 -16.05 -13.92
CA LEU A 265 4.03 -17.00 -13.29
C LEU A 265 4.95 -16.31 -12.27
N GLY A 266 5.49 -15.14 -12.61
CA GLY A 266 6.33 -14.36 -11.71
C GLY A 266 5.59 -13.94 -10.43
N GLY A 267 4.36 -13.45 -10.57
CA GLY A 267 3.53 -13.07 -9.41
C GLY A 267 3.13 -14.25 -8.52
N VAL A 268 2.75 -15.39 -9.12
CA VAL A 268 2.41 -16.60 -8.36
C VAL A 268 3.63 -17.14 -7.62
N LEU A 269 4.79 -17.23 -8.28
CA LEU A 269 6.02 -17.74 -7.68
C LEU A 269 6.51 -16.84 -6.54
N MET A 270 6.55 -15.51 -6.76
CA MET A 270 6.92 -14.53 -5.73
C MET A 270 6.01 -14.64 -4.51
N THR A 271 4.69 -14.73 -4.73
CA THR A 271 3.71 -14.85 -3.66
C THR A 271 3.83 -16.16 -2.91
N PHE A 272 4.10 -17.26 -3.60
CA PHE A 272 4.33 -18.56 -2.98
C PHE A 272 5.57 -18.59 -2.10
N LEU A 273 6.70 -18.07 -2.60
CA LEU A 273 7.94 -18.02 -1.82
C LEU A 273 7.82 -17.09 -0.62
N PHE A 274 7.20 -15.92 -0.79
CA PHE A 274 6.91 -15.01 0.33
C PHE A 274 6.02 -15.68 1.39
N ALA A 275 4.92 -16.31 0.97
CA ALA A 275 4.03 -17.03 1.87
C ALA A 275 4.76 -18.15 2.63
N MET A 276 5.68 -18.85 1.95
CA MET A 276 6.51 -19.88 2.57
C MET A 276 7.46 -19.32 3.63
N CYS A 277 8.09 -18.16 3.38
CA CYS A 277 8.92 -17.49 4.38
C CYS A 277 8.11 -17.16 5.64
N ILE A 278 6.98 -16.45 5.47
CA ILE A 278 6.16 -16.02 6.61
C ILE A 278 5.62 -17.22 7.40
N LEU A 279 5.20 -18.27 6.68
CA LEU A 279 4.69 -19.48 7.31
C LEU A 279 5.78 -20.25 8.06
N ALA A 280 6.98 -20.37 7.47
CA ALA A 280 8.12 -21.03 8.11
C ALA A 280 8.61 -20.26 9.34
N MET A 281 8.65 -18.93 9.28
CA MET A 281 8.97 -18.09 10.43
C MET A 281 7.98 -18.30 11.58
N GLY A 282 6.68 -18.30 11.28
CA GLY A 282 5.64 -18.66 12.24
C GLY A 282 5.86 -20.07 12.80
N TYR A 283 6.13 -21.05 11.93
CA TYR A 283 6.35 -22.44 12.30
C TYR A 283 7.52 -22.62 13.28
N ILE A 284 8.63 -21.89 13.08
CA ILE A 284 9.78 -21.91 13.98
C ILE A 284 9.38 -21.40 15.36
N ILE A 285 8.70 -20.24 15.44
CA ILE A 285 8.23 -19.64 16.69
C ILE A 285 7.31 -20.62 17.43
N GLY A 286 6.33 -21.18 16.72
CA GLY A 286 5.40 -22.17 17.24
C GLY A 286 6.08 -23.44 17.75
N ASN A 287 7.20 -23.84 17.15
CA ASN A 287 7.93 -25.03 17.57
C ASN A 287 8.82 -24.74 18.80
N ILE A 288 9.20 -23.50 19.07
CA ILE A 288 10.10 -23.16 20.19
C ILE A 288 9.29 -22.77 21.45
N ILE A 289 8.20 -22.02 21.29
CA ILE A 289 7.47 -21.44 22.42
C ILE A 289 6.53 -22.49 23.08
N PRO A 290 6.60 -22.71 24.41
CA PRO A 290 5.79 -23.73 25.08
C PRO A 290 4.30 -23.43 25.19
N ASP A 291 3.89 -22.15 25.14
CA ASP A 291 2.48 -21.76 25.21
C ASP A 291 1.91 -21.46 23.81
N ARG A 292 0.80 -22.12 23.47
CA ARG A 292 0.15 -22.01 22.16
C ARG A 292 -0.29 -20.59 21.85
N THR A 293 -0.96 -19.95 22.80
CA THR A 293 -1.58 -18.64 22.58
C THR A 293 -0.49 -17.57 22.46
N PHE A 294 0.51 -17.64 23.32
CA PHE A 294 1.68 -16.77 23.29
C PHE A 294 2.47 -16.95 21.99
N ALA A 295 2.68 -18.18 21.51
CA ALA A 295 3.36 -18.42 20.25
C ALA A 295 2.66 -17.75 19.05
N ILE A 296 1.33 -17.88 18.99
CA ILE A 296 0.51 -17.24 17.96
C ILE A 296 0.64 -15.72 18.05
N GLN A 297 0.52 -15.14 19.24
CA GLN A 297 0.63 -13.68 19.45
C GLN A 297 2.01 -13.16 19.08
N VAL A 298 3.08 -13.82 19.53
CA VAL A 298 4.46 -13.44 19.20
C VAL A 298 4.70 -13.49 17.69
N SER A 299 4.20 -14.51 17.00
CA SER A 299 4.33 -14.59 15.54
C SER A 299 3.62 -13.46 14.79
N ALA A 300 2.43 -13.05 15.27
CA ALA A 300 1.69 -11.94 14.71
C ALA A 300 2.43 -10.61 14.93
N ILE A 301 2.89 -10.36 16.16
CA ILE A 301 3.60 -9.12 16.52
C ILE A 301 4.92 -8.99 15.77
N LEU A 302 5.65 -10.08 15.54
CA LEU A 302 6.91 -10.06 14.81
C LEU A 302 6.74 -9.69 13.33
N VAL A 303 5.64 -10.14 12.70
CA VAL A 303 5.39 -9.89 11.28
C VAL A 303 4.70 -8.54 11.06
N LEU A 304 3.90 -8.05 11.99
CA LEU A 304 3.16 -6.80 11.85
C LEU A 304 4.00 -5.59 11.40
N PRO A 305 5.15 -5.25 12.04
CA PRO A 305 5.93 -4.07 11.66
C PRO A 305 6.74 -4.27 10.37
N THR A 306 6.82 -5.50 9.84
CA THR A 306 7.68 -5.82 8.70
C THR A 306 7.27 -5.11 7.42
N SER A 307 5.99 -4.77 7.25
CA SER A 307 5.53 -4.03 6.07
C SER A 307 5.98 -2.58 6.06
N MET A 308 6.04 -1.97 7.25
CA MET A 308 6.56 -0.62 7.43
C MET A 308 8.08 -0.60 7.36
N LEU A 309 8.74 -1.51 8.09
CA LEU A 309 10.20 -1.62 8.12
C LEU A 309 10.78 -2.08 6.77
N GLY A 310 10.02 -2.85 5.98
CA GLY A 310 10.39 -3.25 4.63
C GLY A 310 10.24 -2.14 3.59
N GLY A 311 9.83 -0.94 4.01
CA GLY A 311 9.80 0.25 3.16
C GLY A 311 8.70 0.29 2.11
N TYR A 312 7.57 -0.34 2.41
CA TYR A 312 6.42 -0.32 1.50
C TYR A 312 5.51 0.89 1.74
N THR A 313 5.19 1.18 3.00
CA THR A 313 4.38 2.35 3.39
C THR A 313 5.22 3.64 3.45
N TYR A 314 6.50 3.51 3.81
CA TYR A 314 7.44 4.62 3.87
C TYR A 314 8.63 4.35 2.95
N PRO A 315 9.03 5.29 2.08
CA PRO A 315 10.13 5.09 1.15
C PRO A 315 11.45 4.87 1.89
N ILE A 316 12.27 3.97 1.34
CA ILE A 316 13.55 3.55 1.93
C ILE A 316 14.60 4.64 1.77
N GLU A 317 14.44 5.46 0.75
CA GLU A 317 15.21 6.66 0.48
C GLU A 317 15.11 7.69 1.63
N GLY A 318 14.02 7.65 2.41
CA GLY A 318 13.82 8.50 3.58
C GLY A 318 14.32 7.89 4.90
N MET A 319 14.81 6.64 4.90
CA MET A 319 15.19 5.94 6.12
C MET A 319 16.66 6.17 6.50
N PRO A 320 17.01 6.24 7.80
CA PRO A 320 18.40 6.20 8.24
C PRO A 320 19.11 4.91 7.81
N ALA A 321 20.42 4.97 7.56
CA ALA A 321 21.19 3.84 7.02
C ALA A 321 21.05 2.53 7.81
N ALA A 322 20.93 2.59 9.13
CA ALA A 322 20.72 1.41 9.98
C ALA A 322 19.39 0.69 9.66
N TYR A 323 18.31 1.44 9.39
CA TYR A 323 17.02 0.85 9.02
C TYR A 323 17.03 0.29 7.60
N VAL A 324 17.76 0.92 6.67
CA VAL A 324 17.94 0.38 5.31
C VAL A 324 18.59 -1.00 5.36
N GLN A 325 19.62 -1.18 6.18
CA GLN A 325 20.28 -2.47 6.38
C GLN A 325 19.34 -3.50 7.01
N LEU A 326 18.55 -3.10 8.02
CA LEU A 326 17.54 -3.97 8.63
C LEU A 326 16.49 -4.43 7.60
N ALA A 327 16.00 -3.50 6.78
CA ALA A 327 14.95 -3.75 5.80
C ALA A 327 15.36 -4.83 4.79
N GLN A 328 16.63 -4.86 4.38
CA GLN A 328 17.20 -5.86 3.47
C GLN A 328 17.21 -7.28 4.04
N HIS A 329 16.93 -7.47 5.33
CA HIS A 329 16.78 -8.80 5.94
C HIS A 329 15.31 -9.22 6.12
N ILE A 330 14.37 -8.37 5.75
CA ILE A 330 12.93 -8.59 5.95
C ILE A 330 12.32 -9.13 4.66
N PRO A 331 11.66 -10.31 4.66
CA PRO A 331 11.02 -10.85 3.45
C PRO A 331 10.03 -9.91 2.77
N PHE A 332 9.34 -9.08 3.56
CA PHE A 332 8.39 -8.12 3.03
C PHE A 332 9.04 -7.04 2.16
N TYR A 333 10.29 -6.65 2.40
CA TYR A 333 11.03 -5.71 1.56
C TYR A 333 11.10 -6.20 0.10
N TYR A 334 11.42 -7.48 -0.08
CA TYR A 334 11.50 -8.13 -1.39
C TYR A 334 10.14 -8.52 -1.96
N TYR A 335 9.08 -8.52 -1.16
CA TYR A 335 7.73 -8.83 -1.64
C TYR A 335 6.94 -7.57 -2.01
N GLY A 336 6.69 -6.67 -1.06
CA GLY A 336 5.74 -5.56 -1.19
C GLY A 336 6.04 -4.65 -2.38
N ASN A 337 7.29 -4.20 -2.50
CA ASN A 337 7.72 -3.33 -3.60
C ASN A 337 7.66 -4.02 -4.97
N TRP A 338 7.96 -5.31 -5.00
CA TRP A 338 7.99 -6.10 -6.22
C TRP A 338 6.59 -6.51 -6.68
N ILE A 339 5.68 -6.86 -5.79
CA ILE A 339 4.30 -7.18 -6.18
C ILE A 339 3.59 -5.95 -6.74
N ARG A 340 3.83 -4.76 -6.16
CA ARG A 340 3.39 -3.48 -6.74
C ARG A 340 4.00 -3.25 -8.12
N SER A 341 5.31 -3.50 -8.27
CA SER A 341 5.98 -3.35 -9.55
C SER A 341 5.45 -4.34 -10.60
N LEU A 342 5.09 -5.57 -10.22
CA LEU A 342 4.47 -6.55 -11.10
C LEU A 342 3.10 -6.09 -11.59
N CYS A 343 2.35 -5.39 -10.74
CA CYS A 343 1.05 -4.82 -11.11
C CYS A 343 1.18 -3.65 -12.08
N LEU A 344 2.08 -2.70 -11.79
CA LEU A 344 2.16 -1.42 -12.50
C LEU A 344 3.12 -1.41 -13.70
N LYS A 345 4.16 -2.26 -13.68
CA LYS A 345 5.22 -2.31 -14.69
C LYS A 345 5.10 -3.59 -15.53
N GLU A 346 5.66 -3.56 -16.73
CA GLU A 346 5.76 -4.72 -17.63
C GLU A 346 7.05 -5.51 -17.34
N LEU A 347 7.08 -6.23 -16.22
CA LEU A 347 8.26 -7.00 -15.83
C LEU A 347 8.24 -8.41 -16.42
N GLN A 348 9.35 -8.75 -17.07
CA GLN A 348 9.71 -10.10 -17.48
C GLN A 348 10.32 -10.90 -16.32
N PHE A 349 10.29 -12.23 -16.42
CA PHE A 349 10.75 -13.15 -15.36
C PHE A 349 12.21 -12.89 -14.91
N HIS A 350 13.09 -12.50 -15.82
CA HIS A 350 14.50 -12.25 -15.49
C HIS A 350 14.71 -11.08 -14.50
N HIS A 351 13.79 -10.11 -14.44
CA HIS A 351 13.85 -9.03 -13.46
C HIS A 351 13.60 -9.53 -12.03
N LEU A 352 13.00 -10.71 -11.87
CA LEU A 352 12.65 -11.28 -10.58
C LEU A 352 13.77 -12.14 -9.99
N ILE A 353 14.89 -12.33 -10.68
CA ILE A 353 15.97 -13.23 -10.23
C ILE A 353 16.51 -12.80 -8.86
N GLU A 354 16.70 -11.50 -8.62
CA GLU A 354 17.21 -10.99 -7.35
C GLU A 354 16.25 -11.29 -6.17
N PRO A 355 14.96 -10.87 -6.20
CA PRO A 355 14.06 -11.18 -5.09
C PRO A 355 13.80 -12.69 -4.94
N LEU A 356 13.71 -13.46 -6.03
CA LEU A 356 13.59 -14.92 -5.96
C LEU A 356 14.81 -15.55 -5.28
N GLY A 357 16.01 -15.06 -5.60
CA GLY A 357 17.26 -15.49 -4.99
C GLY A 357 17.31 -15.18 -3.49
N PHE A 358 16.80 -14.02 -3.06
CA PHE A 358 16.65 -13.69 -1.64
C PHE A 358 15.72 -14.70 -0.95
N PHE A 359 14.51 -14.91 -1.47
CA PHE A 359 13.56 -15.84 -0.85
C PHE A 359 14.12 -17.25 -0.77
N ALA A 360 14.79 -17.73 -1.81
CA ALA A 360 15.41 -19.05 -1.80
C ALA A 360 16.45 -19.19 -0.67
N LYS A 361 17.32 -18.19 -0.49
CA LYS A 361 18.32 -18.15 0.60
C LYS A 361 17.66 -18.07 1.98
N PHE A 362 16.63 -17.24 2.12
CA PHE A 362 15.90 -17.06 3.36
C PHE A 362 15.19 -18.34 3.80
N ILE A 363 14.43 -18.96 2.89
CA ILE A 363 13.76 -20.25 3.11
C ILE A 363 14.79 -21.31 3.47
N LEU A 364 15.92 -21.39 2.76
CA LEU A 364 16.97 -22.36 3.08
C LEU A 364 17.47 -22.19 4.52
N ALA A 365 17.70 -20.95 4.97
CA ALA A 365 18.10 -20.68 6.35
C ALA A 365 17.03 -21.13 7.36
N GLU A 366 15.76 -20.84 7.11
CA GLU A 366 14.64 -21.27 7.96
C GLU A 366 14.52 -22.80 8.03
N LEU A 367 14.66 -23.48 6.90
CA LEU A 367 14.62 -24.93 6.82
C LEU A 367 15.78 -25.56 7.61
N LEU A 368 16.98 -24.98 7.55
CA LEU A 368 18.12 -25.41 8.36
C LEU A 368 17.87 -25.20 9.86
N ILE A 369 17.24 -24.08 10.24
CA ILE A 369 16.83 -23.83 11.63
C ILE A 369 15.81 -24.88 12.09
N ILE A 370 14.80 -25.18 11.29
CA ILE A 370 13.79 -26.20 11.60
C ILE A 370 14.45 -27.58 11.75
N LEU A 371 15.41 -27.92 10.88
CA LEU A 371 16.19 -29.15 10.99
C LEU A 371 16.99 -29.18 12.29
N ALA A 372 17.71 -28.11 12.62
CA ALA A 372 18.50 -27.99 13.84
C ALA A 372 17.62 -28.15 15.09
N VAL A 373 16.47 -27.48 15.15
CA VAL A 373 15.49 -27.62 16.24
C VAL A 373 14.98 -29.05 16.34
N THR A 374 14.69 -29.70 15.21
CA THR A 374 14.22 -31.09 15.18
C THR A 374 15.29 -32.06 15.70
N LEU A 375 16.55 -31.91 15.27
CA LEU A 375 17.68 -32.71 15.72
C LEU A 375 17.95 -32.52 17.21
N PHE A 376 17.97 -31.27 17.68
CA PHE A 376 18.17 -30.93 19.08
C PHE A 376 17.10 -31.55 19.98
N LYS A 377 15.82 -31.42 19.61
CA LYS A 377 14.71 -32.02 20.37
C LYS A 377 14.77 -33.54 20.38
N ASN A 378 15.13 -34.17 19.27
CA ASN A 378 15.28 -35.63 19.19
C ASN A 378 16.43 -36.12 20.09
N TRP A 379 17.56 -35.41 20.08
CA TRP A 379 18.68 -35.68 20.96
C TRP A 379 18.30 -35.51 22.44
N TRP A 380 17.64 -34.40 22.79
CA TRP A 380 17.19 -34.11 24.15
C TRP A 380 16.23 -35.19 24.67
N ARG A 381 15.26 -35.62 23.85
CA ARG A 381 14.34 -36.70 24.22
C ARG A 381 15.06 -38.02 24.44
N LYS A 382 16.01 -38.40 23.58
CA LYS A 382 16.80 -39.63 23.76
C LYS A 382 17.63 -39.60 25.05
N LYS A 383 18.26 -38.45 25.34
CA LYS A 383 19.14 -38.30 26.51
C LYS A 383 18.40 -38.28 27.85
N TYR A 384 17.23 -37.62 27.92
CA TYR A 384 16.55 -37.38 29.20
C TYR A 384 15.26 -38.17 29.41
N LYS A 385 14.57 -38.66 28.36
CA LYS A 385 13.41 -39.57 28.53
C LYS A 385 13.80 -41.04 28.67
N GLY A 386 15.06 -41.41 28.37
CA GLY A 386 15.57 -42.76 28.62
C GLY A 386 15.92 -43.05 30.08
N GLY A 387 15.98 -42.04 30.96
CA GLY A 387 16.42 -42.18 32.35
C GLY A 387 15.38 -41.82 33.42
N MET A 388 14.23 -41.26 33.06
CA MET A 388 13.19 -40.87 34.03
C MET A 388 11.82 -41.32 33.54
N GLY A 389 11.32 -42.41 34.15
CA GLY A 389 9.93 -42.84 34.04
C GLY A 389 9.02 -41.83 34.73
N VAL A 390 8.70 -40.73 34.05
CA VAL A 390 7.71 -39.76 34.51
C VAL A 390 6.55 -39.77 33.53
N THR A 391 5.40 -40.21 34.04
CA THR A 391 4.08 -40.17 33.42
C THR A 391 3.72 -38.73 33.02
N PRO A 392 3.05 -38.52 31.89
CA PRO A 392 2.58 -37.18 31.52
C PRO A 392 1.48 -36.76 32.49
N VAL A 393 1.67 -35.63 33.15
CA VAL A 393 0.60 -34.95 33.89
C VAL A 393 -0.45 -34.50 32.87
N VAL A 394 -1.69 -34.89 33.16
CA VAL A 394 -2.93 -34.76 32.37
C VAL A 394 -3.28 -33.30 32.10
#